data_AF-S3L979-F1
#
_entry.id   AF-S3L979-F1
#
_cell.length_a   1.000
_cell.length_b   1.000
_cell.length_c   1.000
_cell.angle_alpha   90.00
_cell.angle_beta   90.00
_cell.angle_gamma   90.00
#
_symmetry.space_group_name_H-M   'P 1'
#
loop_
_entity.id
_entity.type
_entity.pdbx_description
1 polymer ?
#
loop_
_entity_poly.entity_id
_entity_poly.type
_entity_poly.pdbx_seq_one_letter_code
_entity_poly.pdbx_strand_id
1 'polypeptide(L)'
;MLTAKGMKWTRFYQTIIFIPVTLAILVTGYPWKLILNPQWGALPLMLKSIGLESLVKPWLGEQQYALTALSLVSSWQWVGIPAMMILAGLQTIPDDLLEAADLIGTLFYRVGIAGQHPVGIPNPGMGAAIATVTFIMLMVGVGIMLRLTQGGKD
;
A
#
# COMPACT_ATOMS: atom_id res chain seq x y z
N MET A 1 -3.36 -9.88 -3.23
CA MET A 1 -4.70 -9.50 -2.70
C MET A 1 -5.69 -8.90 -3.74
N LEU A 2 -5.36 -8.72 -5.03
CA LEU A 2 -6.37 -8.46 -6.10
C LEU A 2 -6.54 -9.63 -7.09
N THR A 3 -5.79 -10.71 -6.87
CA THR A 3 -5.72 -11.92 -7.70
C THR A 3 -6.01 -13.19 -6.92
N ALA A 4 -6.47 -13.09 -5.67
CA ALA A 4 -6.92 -14.27 -4.93
C ALA A 4 -8.00 -14.96 -5.77
N LYS A 5 -7.77 -16.23 -6.14
CA LYS A 5 -8.71 -17.11 -6.84
C LYS A 5 -10.08 -17.00 -6.16
N GLY A 6 -10.98 -16.15 -6.68
CA GLY A 6 -12.31 -15.94 -6.09
C GLY A 6 -12.78 -14.49 -5.90
N MET A 7 -11.95 -13.46 -6.09
CA MET A 7 -12.44 -12.08 -5.99
C MET A 7 -13.32 -11.71 -7.20
N LYS A 8 -14.62 -11.65 -6.98
CA LYS A 8 -15.57 -11.14 -7.97
C LYS A 8 -15.23 -9.67 -8.25
N TRP A 9 -15.18 -9.28 -9.53
CA TRP A 9 -14.90 -7.91 -10.00
C TRP A 9 -13.43 -7.44 -10.08
N THR A 10 -12.44 -8.34 -10.08
CA THR A 10 -11.02 -7.96 -10.26
C THR A 10 -10.77 -7.00 -11.43
N ARG A 11 -11.40 -7.24 -12.60
CA ARG A 11 -11.26 -6.37 -13.78
C ARG A 11 -11.77 -4.94 -13.52
N PHE A 12 -12.87 -4.80 -12.78
CA PHE A 12 -13.44 -3.50 -12.46
C PHE A 12 -12.51 -2.68 -11.56
N TYR A 13 -11.93 -3.29 -10.52
CA TYR A 13 -10.96 -2.63 -9.66
C TYR A 13 -9.68 -2.23 -10.42
N GLN A 14 -9.18 -3.12 -11.28
CA GLN A 14 -8.05 -2.81 -12.15
C GLN A 14 -8.35 -1.60 -13.05
N THR A 15 -9.54 -1.54 -13.65
CA THR A 15 -9.96 -0.40 -14.47
C THR A 15 -10.01 0.90 -13.66
N ILE A 16 -10.62 0.91 -12.47
CA ILE A 16 -10.68 2.13 -11.62
C ILE A 16 -9.28 2.64 -11.26
N ILE A 17 -8.36 1.73 -10.92
CA ILE A 17 -6.99 2.08 -10.55
C ILE A 17 -6.20 2.60 -11.77
N PHE A 18 -6.55 2.17 -12.99
CA PHE A 18 -5.85 2.54 -14.22
C PHE A 18 -6.41 3.79 -14.90
N ILE A 19 -7.70 4.10 -14.72
CA ILE A 19 -8.36 5.29 -15.31
C ILE A 19 -7.51 6.56 -15.14
N PRO A 20 -6.98 6.89 -13.94
CA PRO A 20 -6.22 8.13 -13.74
C PRO A 20 -4.98 8.25 -14.63
N VAL A 21 -4.28 7.13 -14.85
CA VAL A 21 -3.05 7.07 -15.66
C VAL A 21 -3.35 7.33 -17.14
N THR A 22 -4.53 6.93 -17.61
CA THR A 22 -4.92 7.05 -19.03
C THR A 22 -5.43 8.43 -19.41
N LEU A 23 -5.80 9.26 -18.43
CA LEU A 23 -6.29 10.62 -18.68
C LEU A 23 -5.12 11.56 -19.00
N ALA A 24 -5.31 12.43 -19.99
CA ALA A 24 -4.33 13.48 -20.28
C ALA A 24 -4.15 14.40 -19.08
N ILE A 25 -2.93 14.90 -18.84
CA ILE A 25 -2.60 15.77 -17.69
C ILE A 25 -3.50 17.02 -17.63
N LEU A 26 -3.86 17.59 -18.79
CA LEU A 26 -4.78 18.73 -18.84
C LEU A 26 -6.21 18.34 -18.41
N VAL A 27 -6.63 17.12 -18.73
CA VAL A 27 -7.95 16.58 -18.39
C VAL A 27 -8.04 16.22 -16.91
N THR A 28 -6.93 15.84 -16.25
CA THR A 28 -6.91 15.59 -14.80
C THR A 28 -6.88 16.88 -13.99
N GLY A 29 -6.16 17.91 -14.45
CA GLY A 29 -6.01 19.17 -13.70
C GLY A 29 -7.32 19.95 -13.50
N TYR A 30 -8.18 20.03 -14.52
CA TYR A 30 -9.41 20.83 -14.43
C TYR A 30 -10.46 20.28 -13.44
N PRO A 31 -10.81 18.99 -13.44
CA PRO A 31 -11.68 18.39 -12.42
C PRO A 31 -11.14 18.58 -11.00
N TRP A 32 -9.83 18.37 -10.80
CA TRP A 32 -9.21 18.60 -9.49
C TRP A 32 -9.28 20.07 -9.06
N LYS A 33 -9.14 21.01 -9.99
CA LYS A 33 -9.37 22.43 -9.71
C LYS A 33 -10.81 22.72 -9.25
N LEU A 34 -11.80 22.03 -9.82
CA LEU A 34 -13.20 22.15 -9.40
C LEU A 34 -13.43 21.51 -8.02
N ILE A 35 -12.92 20.30 -7.80
CA ILE A 35 -13.05 19.54 -6.55
C ILE A 35 -12.42 20.29 -5.36
N LEU A 36 -11.25 20.89 -5.59
CA LEU A 36 -10.48 21.63 -4.58
C LEU A 36 -10.94 23.09 -4.44
N ASN A 37 -11.96 23.54 -5.18
CA ASN A 37 -12.42 24.92 -5.08
C ASN A 37 -12.97 25.20 -3.66
N PRO A 38 -12.41 26.13 -2.87
CA PRO A 38 -12.79 26.34 -1.47
C PRO A 38 -14.23 26.85 -1.28
N GLN A 39 -14.85 27.41 -2.31
CA GLN A 39 -16.20 28.01 -2.24
C GLN A 39 -17.30 26.96 -2.47
N TRP A 40 -17.16 26.12 -3.49
CA TRP A 40 -18.20 25.19 -3.96
C TRP A 40 -17.69 23.81 -4.37
N GLY A 41 -16.41 23.52 -4.10
CA GLY A 41 -15.80 22.24 -4.41
C GLY A 41 -16.34 21.10 -3.54
N ALA A 42 -16.34 19.90 -4.09
CA ALA A 42 -16.80 18.69 -3.39
C ALA A 42 -15.98 18.43 -2.11
N LEU A 43 -14.66 18.63 -2.16
CA LEU A 43 -13.79 18.33 -1.01
C LEU A 43 -14.06 19.24 0.20
N PRO A 44 -14.14 20.59 0.06
CA PRO A 44 -14.60 21.46 1.14
C PRO A 44 -15.96 21.11 1.72
N LEU A 45 -16.93 20.78 0.87
CA LEU A 45 -18.28 20.42 1.34
C LEU A 45 -18.24 19.15 2.19
N MET A 46 -17.49 18.14 1.75
CA MET A 46 -17.25 16.93 2.54
C MET A 46 -16.55 17.25 3.86
N LEU A 47 -15.47 18.03 3.84
CA LEU A 47 -14.74 18.42 5.05
C LEU A 47 -15.62 19.19 6.05
N LYS A 48 -16.48 20.10 5.55
CA LYS A 48 -17.46 20.80 6.39
C LYS A 48 -18.49 19.86 6.99
N SER A 49 -18.99 18.90 6.21
CA SER A 49 -20.00 17.93 6.69
C SER A 49 -19.52 17.05 7.84
N ILE A 50 -18.21 16.80 7.94
CA ILE A 50 -17.59 16.00 9.01
C ILE A 50 -17.00 16.88 10.14
N GLY A 51 -17.21 18.20 10.10
CA GLY A 51 -16.74 19.14 11.11
C GLY A 51 -15.26 19.57 10.99
N LEU A 52 -14.59 19.25 9.88
CA LEU A 52 -13.17 19.59 9.61
C LEU A 52 -13.05 20.89 8.81
N GLU A 53 -13.83 21.91 9.16
CA GLU A 53 -13.86 23.20 8.45
C GLU A 53 -12.51 23.93 8.49
N SER A 54 -11.72 23.71 9.55
CA SER A 54 -10.39 24.30 9.74
C SER A 54 -9.38 23.90 8.66
N LEU A 55 -9.59 22.75 8.02
CA LEU A 55 -8.75 22.24 6.94
C LEU A 55 -9.15 22.80 5.57
N VAL A 56 -10.29 23.47 5.45
CA VAL A 56 -10.69 24.14 4.20
C VAL A 56 -9.82 25.37 3.99
N LYS A 57 -8.77 25.18 3.19
CA LYS A 57 -7.80 26.21 2.81
C LYS A 57 -7.86 26.46 1.31
N PRO A 58 -7.41 27.62 0.81
CA PRO A 58 -7.26 27.85 -0.62
C PRO A 58 -6.08 27.04 -1.18
N TRP A 59 -6.25 25.71 -1.29
CA TRP A 59 -5.15 24.77 -1.61
C TRP A 59 -4.44 25.07 -2.93
N LEU A 60 -5.12 25.66 -3.91
CA LEU A 60 -4.53 26.06 -5.20
C LEU A 60 -4.23 27.57 -5.28
N GLY A 61 -4.67 28.35 -4.28
CA GLY A 61 -4.51 29.81 -4.26
C GLY A 61 -3.32 30.29 -3.43
N GLU A 62 -2.90 29.50 -2.43
CA GLU A 62 -1.76 29.83 -1.55
C GLU A 62 -0.57 28.91 -1.82
N GLN A 63 0.62 29.51 -1.94
CA GLN A 63 1.88 28.82 -2.26
C GLN A 63 2.22 27.70 -1.25
N GLN A 64 1.90 27.88 0.03
CA GLN A 64 2.17 26.90 1.08
C GLN A 64 1.40 25.58 0.91
N TYR A 65 0.22 25.63 0.27
CA TYR A 65 -0.64 24.46 0.08
C TYR A 65 -0.63 23.95 -1.37
N ALA A 66 -0.29 24.82 -2.34
CA ALA A 66 -0.30 24.51 -3.76
C ALA A 66 0.61 23.34 -4.12
N LEU A 67 1.85 23.33 -3.60
CA LEU A 67 2.79 22.24 -3.87
C LEU A 67 2.30 20.90 -3.33
N THR A 68 1.77 20.88 -2.11
CA THR A 68 1.22 19.67 -1.49
C THR A 68 0.00 19.16 -2.25
N ALA A 69 -0.93 20.05 -2.60
CA ALA A 69 -2.14 19.69 -3.36
C ALA A 69 -1.79 19.13 -4.75
N LEU A 70 -0.90 19.79 -5.48
CA LEU A 70 -0.41 19.32 -6.77
C LEU A 70 0.33 17.97 -6.66
N SER A 71 1.13 17.79 -5.61
CA SER A 71 1.85 16.53 -5.37
C SER A 71 0.90 15.37 -5.11
N LEU A 72 -0.19 15.60 -4.37
CA LEU A 72 -1.22 14.59 -4.11
C LEU A 72 -1.99 14.21 -5.37
N VAL A 73 -2.39 15.20 -6.17
CA VAL A 73 -3.05 14.96 -7.47
C VAL A 73 -2.14 14.20 -8.42
N SER A 74 -0.85 14.57 -8.49
CA SER A 74 0.15 13.86 -9.29
C SER A 74 0.35 12.43 -8.81
N SER A 75 0.48 12.23 -7.49
CA SER A 75 0.61 10.89 -6.90
C SER A 75 -0.60 10.01 -7.22
N TRP A 76 -1.82 10.56 -7.13
CA TRP A 76 -3.04 9.87 -7.51
C TRP A 76 -3.08 9.50 -9.00
N GLN A 77 -2.60 10.39 -9.88
CA GLN A 77 -2.54 10.11 -11.31
C GLN A 77 -1.60 8.95 -11.66
N TRP A 78 -0.46 8.85 -10.97
CA TRP A 78 0.58 7.87 -11.28
C TRP A 78 0.52 6.59 -10.45
N VAL A 79 -0.38 6.48 -9.46
CA VAL A 79 -0.47 5.31 -8.56
C VAL A 79 -0.78 4.00 -9.29
N GLY A 80 -1.43 4.06 -10.45
CA GLY A 80 -1.89 2.87 -11.16
C GLY A 80 -0.78 2.00 -11.74
N ILE A 81 0.30 2.60 -12.22
CA ILE A 81 1.45 1.88 -12.81
C ILE A 81 2.15 0.98 -11.78
N PRO A 82 2.67 1.50 -10.65
CA PRO A 82 3.35 0.66 -9.66
C PRO A 82 2.40 -0.36 -9.05
N ALA A 83 1.12 -0.03 -8.84
CA ALA A 83 0.13 -0.98 -8.34
C ALA A 83 -0.04 -2.19 -9.28
N MET A 84 -0.14 -1.97 -10.59
CA MET A 84 -0.25 -3.04 -11.56
C MET A 84 1.04 -3.83 -11.74
N MET A 85 2.20 -3.17 -11.63
CA MET A 85 3.50 -3.83 -11.65
C MET A 85 3.65 -4.80 -10.47
N ILE A 86 3.30 -4.36 -9.27
CA ILE A 86 3.28 -5.21 -8.08
C ILE A 86 2.27 -6.35 -8.26
N LEU A 87 1.09 -6.06 -8.80
CA LEU A 87 0.08 -7.08 -9.04
C LEU A 87 0.53 -8.14 -10.04
N ALA A 88 1.22 -7.75 -11.11
CA ALA A 88 1.79 -8.68 -12.08
C ALA A 88 2.91 -9.51 -11.45
N GLY A 89 3.80 -8.90 -10.67
CA GLY A 89 4.86 -9.62 -9.95
C GLY A 89 4.33 -10.58 -8.89
N LEU A 90 3.21 -10.26 -8.23
CA LEU A 90 2.57 -11.18 -7.29
C LEU A 90 1.93 -12.39 -7.97
N GLN A 91 1.52 -12.28 -9.24
CA GLN A 91 0.95 -13.40 -10.00
C GLN A 91 2.00 -14.42 -10.45
N THR A 92 3.29 -14.05 -10.49
CA THR A 92 4.36 -14.98 -10.88
C THR A 92 4.88 -15.81 -9.71
N ILE A 93 4.50 -15.46 -8.48
CA ILE A 93 4.93 -16.18 -7.29
C ILE A 93 4.08 -17.47 -7.13
N PRO A 94 4.70 -18.66 -6.95
CA PRO A 94 3.97 -19.89 -6.70
C PRO A 94 3.09 -19.81 -5.44
N ASP A 95 1.90 -20.43 -5.50
CA ASP A 95 0.92 -20.46 -4.39
C ASP A 95 1.57 -20.98 -3.08
N ASP A 96 2.44 -22.00 -3.16
CA ASP A 96 3.15 -22.58 -2.00
C ASP A 96 4.03 -21.54 -1.26
N LEU A 97 4.65 -20.61 -2.00
CA LEU A 97 5.48 -19.56 -1.40
C LEU A 97 4.62 -18.49 -0.74
N LEU A 98 3.42 -18.23 -1.28
CA LEU A 98 2.45 -17.32 -0.67
C LEU A 98 1.88 -17.90 0.63
N GLU A 99 1.56 -19.20 0.66
CA GLU A 99 1.11 -19.89 1.89
C GLU A 99 2.20 -19.87 2.97
N ALA A 100 3.46 -20.12 2.60
CA ALA A 100 4.58 -20.01 3.52
C ALA A 100 4.75 -18.58 4.07
N ALA A 101 4.60 -17.56 3.22
CA ALA A 101 4.67 -16.16 3.62
C ALA A 101 3.51 -15.76 4.57
N ASP A 102 2.31 -16.28 4.36
CA ASP A 102 1.14 -16.02 5.23
C ASP A 102 1.29 -16.67 6.62
N LEU A 103 1.80 -17.90 6.67
CA LEU A 103 2.15 -18.59 7.91
C LEU A 103 3.20 -17.80 8.71
N ILE A 104 4.25 -17.32 8.03
CA ILE A 104 5.30 -16.51 8.65
C ILE A 104 4.74 -15.15 9.12
N GLY A 105 3.93 -14.47 8.31
CA GLY A 105 3.32 -13.18 8.66
C GLY A 105 2.41 -13.29 9.88
N THR A 106 1.59 -14.34 9.93
CA THR A 106 0.73 -14.66 11.07
C THR A 106 1.54 -14.98 12.32
N LEU A 107 2.60 -15.78 12.19
CA LEU A 107 3.51 -16.09 13.31
C LEU A 107 4.17 -14.81 13.84
N PHE A 108 4.70 -13.96 12.96
CA PHE A 108 5.33 -12.69 13.32
C PHE A 108 4.35 -11.75 14.02
N TYR A 109 3.14 -11.59 13.48
CA TYR A 109 2.12 -10.75 14.10
C TYR A 109 1.73 -11.27 15.48
N ARG A 110 1.51 -12.58 15.62
CA ARG A 110 1.10 -13.20 16.90
C ARG A 110 2.18 -13.10 17.98
N VAL A 111 3.44 -13.33 17.61
CA VAL A 111 4.57 -13.41 18.55
C VAL A 111 5.19 -12.04 18.83
N GLY A 112 5.27 -11.17 17.81
CA GLY A 112 5.94 -9.88 17.89
C GLY A 112 5.03 -8.70 18.26
N ILE A 113 3.76 -8.70 17.80
CA ILE A 113 2.85 -7.55 17.95
C ILE A 113 1.68 -7.86 18.88
N ALA A 114 0.95 -8.95 18.63
CA ALA A 114 -0.29 -9.26 19.32
C ALA A 114 -0.05 -9.79 20.75
N GLY A 115 1.11 -10.39 21.04
CA GLY A 115 1.52 -10.74 22.41
C GLY A 115 0.57 -11.69 23.14
N GLN A 116 -0.21 -12.52 22.43
CA GLN A 116 -1.24 -13.36 23.05
C GLN A 116 -0.95 -14.85 22.88
N HIS A 117 -0.37 -15.43 23.93
CA HIS A 117 -0.52 -16.85 24.24
C HIS A 117 -1.81 -17.01 25.07
N PRO A 118 -2.72 -17.96 24.78
CA PRO A 118 -3.99 -18.12 25.52
C PRO A 118 -3.86 -18.55 27.00
N VAL A 119 -2.65 -18.76 27.54
CA VAL A 119 -2.45 -19.49 28.82
C VAL A 119 -1.37 -18.91 29.74
N GLY A 120 -0.66 -17.82 29.39
CA GLY A 120 0.45 -17.35 30.22
C GLY A 120 0.76 -15.87 30.09
N ILE A 121 1.17 -15.26 31.20
CA ILE A 121 1.59 -13.85 31.34
C ILE A 121 2.52 -13.49 30.16
N PRO A 122 2.24 -12.44 29.36
CA PRO A 122 3.08 -12.08 28.23
C PRO A 122 4.48 -11.71 28.74
N ASN A 123 5.49 -12.52 28.43
CA ASN A 123 6.89 -12.14 28.64
C ASN A 123 7.43 -11.60 27.30
N PRO A 124 7.59 -10.27 27.14
CA PRO A 124 8.06 -9.67 25.90
C PRO A 124 9.41 -10.22 25.44
N GLY A 125 10.22 -10.73 26.36
CA GLY A 125 11.55 -11.29 26.07
C GLY A 125 11.53 -12.56 25.22
N MET A 126 10.55 -13.47 25.44
CA MET A 126 10.47 -14.71 24.65
C MET A 126 9.96 -14.44 23.23
N GLY A 127 8.98 -13.55 23.07
CA GLY A 127 8.48 -13.15 21.76
C GLY A 127 9.54 -12.46 20.92
N ALA A 128 10.29 -11.54 21.53
CA ALA A 128 11.42 -10.88 20.89
C ALA A 128 12.53 -11.86 20.49
N ALA A 129 12.86 -12.84 21.34
CA ALA A 129 13.89 -13.86 21.04
C ALA A 129 13.49 -14.78 19.87
N ILE A 130 12.22 -15.23 19.83
CA ILE A 130 11.75 -16.08 18.73
C ILE A 130 11.68 -15.27 17.43
N ALA A 131 11.25 -14.01 17.48
CA ALA A 131 11.21 -13.11 16.32
C ALA A 131 12.61 -12.83 15.76
N THR A 132 13.61 -12.61 16.62
CA THR A 132 15.00 -12.40 16.16
C THR A 132 15.60 -13.68 15.58
N VAL A 133 15.34 -14.85 16.17
CA VAL A 133 15.82 -16.13 15.63
C VAL A 133 15.19 -16.44 14.27
N THR A 134 13.88 -16.26 14.12
CA THR A 134 13.20 -16.44 12.83
C THR A 134 13.67 -15.44 11.78
N PHE A 135 13.90 -14.18 12.16
CA PHE A 135 14.49 -13.17 11.28
C PHE A 135 15.88 -13.56 10.77
N ILE A 136 16.78 -14.02 11.67
CA ILE A 136 18.13 -14.47 11.31
C ILE A 136 18.05 -15.70 10.39
N MET A 137 17.18 -16.66 10.71
CA MET A 137 16.99 -17.87 9.91
C MET A 137 16.53 -17.54 8.47
N LEU A 138 15.59 -16.59 8.33
CA LEU A 138 15.13 -16.12 7.02
C LEU A 138 16.23 -15.38 6.26
N MET A 139 17.00 -14.51 6.92
CA MET A 139 18.12 -13.81 6.31
C MET A 139 19.18 -14.76 5.75
N VAL A 140 19.50 -15.83 6.48
CA VAL A 140 20.42 -16.89 6.02
C VAL A 140 19.84 -17.64 4.82
N GLY A 141 18.56 -18.04 4.89
CA GLY A 141 17.88 -18.75 3.80
C GLY A 141 17.85 -17.95 2.50
N VAL A 142 17.49 -16.66 2.58
CA VAL A 142 17.49 -15.74 1.43
C VAL A 142 18.91 -15.54 0.89
N GLY A 143 19.91 -15.39 1.77
CA GLY A 143 21.31 -15.25 1.37
C GLY A 143 21.83 -16.45 0.56
N ILE A 144 21.45 -17.67 0.95
CA ILE A 144 21.81 -18.89 0.22
C ILE A 144 21.08 -18.94 -1.13
N MET A 145 19.78 -18.64 -1.16
CA MET A 145 18.98 -18.65 -2.38
C MET A 145 19.47 -17.64 -3.42
N LEU A 146 19.86 -16.43 -2.99
CA LEU A 146 20.45 -15.42 -3.86
C LEU A 146 21.79 -15.89 -4.45
N ARG A 147 22.62 -16.59 -3.67
CA ARG A 147 23.88 -17.17 -4.17
C ARG A 147 23.64 -18.28 -5.19
N LEU A 148 22.65 -19.14 -4.97
CA LEU A 148 22.29 -20.22 -5.90
C LEU A 148 21.71 -19.70 -7.21
N THR A 149 20.96 -18.60 -7.18
CA THR A 149 20.37 -17.98 -8.38
C THR A 149 21.35 -17.11 -9.14
N GLN A 150 22.36 -16.52 -8.49
CA GLN A 150 23.41 -15.72 -9.14
C GLN A 150 24.61 -16.56 -9.61
N GLY A 151 24.89 -17.70 -8.98
CA GLY A 151 26.03 -18.57 -9.32
C GLY A 151 25.88 -19.48 -10.54
N GLY A 152 24.79 -19.34 -11.31
CA GLY A 152 24.56 -20.08 -12.57
C GLY A 152 24.90 -19.30 -13.84
N LYS A 153 25.56 -18.14 -13.71
CA LYS A 153 26.00 -17.30 -14.83
C LYS A 153 27.51 -17.06 -14.75
N ASP A 154 28.29 -18.12 -14.95
CA ASP A 154 29.69 -18.04 -15.37
C ASP A 154 29.93 -19.13 -16.44
#